data_AF-A0A4Q3KG49-F1
#
_entry.id   AF-A0A4Q3KG49-F1
#
_cell.length_a   1.000
_cell.length_b   1.000
_cell.length_c   1.000
_cell.angle_alpha   90.00
_cell.angle_beta   90.00
_cell.angle_gamma   90.00
#
_symmetry.space_group_name_H-M   'P 1'
#
loop_
_entity.id
_entity.type
_entity.pdbx_description
1 polymer ?
#
loop_
_entity_poly.entity_id
_entity_poly.type
_entity_poly.pdbx_seq_one_letter_code
_entity_poly.pdbx_strand_id
1 'polypeptide(L)'
;MTAIAPTPIPAGPAVPNSGLPEPTFDAQYENFNEWERNQLAPGMNALAQNAFDNASSTATDAVLAMGYRNSAGQSAASAIEAASTATTQAGNASTSAGQAENSRIEASRLNLGAKAAAPTVDNQGEALRTGATYFDTTLNKWRAWSGAGWVDPLNVTGAVSTVNGKSGPDVVLAPADVGALPAAGAVAVTGSVRAPRVAVQALAIDCSTGNYFAKTIAANSTLTFGSVPAAGNAYGMSIDVTHTSGVITWPTSVKWPGDAAPTLTAGKVHKFLFTTSDGGVTWRGAALSNYAS
;
A
#
# COMPACT_ATOMS: atom_id res chain seq x y z
N MET A 1 6.82 -70.10 -10.56
CA MET A 1 6.30 -71.48 -10.68
C MET A 1 7.15 -72.51 -9.94
N THR A 2 6.52 -73.42 -9.18
CA THR A 2 7.14 -74.69 -8.76
C THR A 2 6.50 -75.77 -9.63
N ALA A 3 7.26 -76.37 -10.54
CA ALA A 3 6.73 -77.40 -11.43
C ALA A 3 6.30 -78.63 -10.61
N ILE A 4 5.07 -79.10 -10.83
CA ILE A 4 4.60 -80.35 -10.22
C ILE A 4 5.21 -81.49 -11.03
N ALA A 5 6.09 -82.27 -10.39
CA ALA A 5 6.70 -83.43 -11.01
C ALA A 5 5.62 -84.50 -11.29
N PRO A 6 5.62 -85.12 -12.48
CA PRO A 6 4.65 -86.17 -12.78
C PRO A 6 4.87 -87.38 -11.86
N THR A 7 3.79 -87.90 -11.28
CA THR A 7 3.83 -89.16 -10.53
C THR A 7 4.02 -90.31 -11.51
N PRO A 8 5.12 -91.09 -11.42
CA PRO A 8 5.33 -92.21 -12.33
C PRO A 8 4.27 -93.29 -12.13
N ILE A 9 3.77 -93.86 -13.22
CA ILE A 9 2.89 -95.03 -13.17
C ILE A 9 3.75 -96.25 -12.82
N PRO A 10 3.44 -97.03 -11.78
CA PRO A 10 4.16 -98.25 -11.47
C PRO A 10 4.15 -99.23 -12.65
N ALA A 11 5.28 -99.90 -12.87
CA ALA A 11 5.41 -100.87 -13.95
C ALA A 11 4.34 -101.97 -13.84
N GLY A 12 3.72 -102.31 -14.97
CA GLY A 12 2.68 -103.32 -15.03
C GLY A 12 3.20 -104.74 -14.85
N PRO A 13 2.33 -105.67 -14.42
CA PRO A 13 2.61 -107.10 -14.46
C PRO A 13 2.72 -107.60 -15.92
N ALA A 14 3.14 -108.85 -16.10
CA ALA A 14 3.22 -109.45 -17.44
C ALA A 14 1.86 -109.43 -18.15
N VAL A 15 1.87 -109.09 -19.44
CA VAL A 15 0.64 -109.09 -20.27
C VAL A 15 0.08 -110.52 -20.33
N PRO A 16 -1.22 -110.72 -20.08
CA PRO A 16 -1.84 -112.05 -20.14
C PRO A 16 -1.62 -112.71 -21.49
N ASN A 17 -1.09 -113.94 -21.49
CA ASN A 17 -0.79 -114.70 -22.70
C ASN A 17 -1.76 -115.86 -22.89
N SER A 18 -2.62 -115.79 -23.91
CA SER A 18 -3.63 -116.80 -24.22
C SER A 18 -3.08 -118.16 -24.66
N GLY A 19 -1.76 -118.28 -24.86
CA GLY A 19 -1.09 -119.56 -25.12
C GLY A 19 -0.68 -120.35 -23.87
N LEU A 20 -0.94 -119.84 -22.66
CA LEU A 20 -0.65 -120.51 -21.39
C LEU A 20 -1.87 -121.31 -20.86
N PRO A 21 -1.68 -122.30 -19.96
CA PRO A 21 -2.79 -123.03 -19.35
C PRO A 21 -3.77 -122.10 -18.61
N GLU A 22 -5.09 -122.38 -18.71
CA GLU A 22 -6.19 -121.57 -18.17
C GLU A 22 -5.93 -120.98 -16.76
N PRO A 23 -5.52 -121.75 -15.73
CA PRO A 23 -5.32 -121.18 -14.39
C PRO A 23 -4.19 -120.14 -14.32
N THR A 24 -3.21 -120.22 -15.23
CA THR A 24 -2.10 -119.26 -15.30
C THR A 24 -2.50 -118.01 -16.07
N PHE A 25 -3.32 -118.15 -17.11
CA PHE A 25 -3.88 -117.03 -17.87
C PHE A 25 -4.84 -116.21 -17.00
N ASP A 26 -5.76 -116.85 -16.27
CA ASP A 26 -6.72 -116.19 -15.39
C ASP A 26 -6.02 -115.38 -14.30
N ALA A 27 -5.01 -115.96 -13.65
CA ALA A 27 -4.20 -115.26 -12.65
C ALA A 27 -3.42 -114.07 -13.25
N GLN A 28 -2.93 -114.18 -14.49
CA GLN A 28 -2.31 -113.04 -15.18
C GLN A 28 -3.34 -111.95 -15.49
N TYR A 29 -4.54 -112.33 -15.93
CA TYR A 29 -5.62 -111.41 -16.30
C TYR A 29 -6.17 -110.64 -15.09
N GLU A 30 -6.39 -111.32 -13.96
CA GLU A 30 -6.83 -110.67 -12.71
C GLU A 30 -5.80 -109.67 -12.20
N ASN A 31 -4.51 -110.06 -12.16
CA ASN A 31 -3.41 -109.17 -11.75
C ASN A 31 -3.28 -107.96 -12.69
N PHE A 32 -3.46 -108.17 -14.00
CA PHE A 32 -3.41 -107.09 -14.99
C PHE A 32 -4.59 -106.11 -14.81
N ASN A 33 -5.81 -106.61 -14.65
CA ASN A 33 -7.01 -105.78 -14.42
C ASN A 33 -6.96 -105.02 -13.09
N GLU A 34 -6.38 -105.63 -12.05
CA GLU A 34 -6.17 -104.96 -10.76
C GLU A 34 -5.14 -103.83 -10.90
N TRP A 35 -4.02 -104.08 -11.58
CA TRP A 35 -3.04 -103.05 -11.89
C TRP A 35 -3.65 -101.93 -12.76
N GLU A 36 -4.44 -102.27 -13.77
CA GLU A 36 -5.09 -101.28 -14.64
C GLU A 36 -5.99 -100.32 -13.85
N ARG A 37 -6.86 -100.86 -12.99
CA ARG A 37 -7.79 -100.07 -12.17
C ARG A 37 -7.10 -99.26 -11.08
N ASN A 38 -6.11 -99.84 -10.42
CA ASN A 38 -5.52 -99.24 -9.21
C ASN A 38 -4.28 -98.39 -9.52
N GLN A 39 -3.60 -98.63 -10.63
CA GLN A 39 -2.33 -97.98 -10.98
C GLN A 39 -2.41 -97.22 -12.30
N LEU A 40 -2.83 -97.88 -13.40
CA LEU A 40 -2.79 -97.27 -14.72
C LEU A 40 -3.77 -96.10 -14.85
N ALA A 41 -5.07 -96.32 -14.61
CA ALA A 41 -6.09 -95.29 -14.78
C ALA A 41 -5.91 -94.09 -13.80
N PRO A 42 -5.68 -94.30 -12.49
CA PRO A 42 -5.39 -93.19 -11.57
C PRO A 42 -4.08 -92.48 -11.91
N GLY A 43 -3.05 -93.21 -12.32
CA GLY A 43 -1.77 -92.64 -12.73
C GLY A 43 -1.87 -91.78 -13.99
N MET A 44 -2.64 -92.22 -14.99
CA MET A 44 -2.94 -91.43 -16.19
C MET A 44 -3.73 -90.16 -15.86
N ASN A 45 -4.74 -90.24 -14.99
CA ASN A 45 -5.51 -89.08 -14.55
C ASN A 45 -4.65 -88.09 -13.76
N ALA A 46 -3.78 -88.58 -12.86
CA ALA A 46 -2.83 -87.76 -12.12
C ALA A 46 -1.82 -87.07 -13.05
N LEU A 47 -1.31 -87.78 -14.06
CA LEU A 47 -0.43 -87.19 -15.07
C LEU A 47 -1.12 -86.07 -15.85
N ALA A 48 -2.36 -86.28 -16.29
CA ALA A 48 -3.16 -85.28 -16.99
C ALA A 48 -3.44 -84.05 -16.11
N GLN A 49 -3.76 -84.27 -14.83
CA GLN A 49 -3.99 -83.19 -13.86
C GLN A 49 -2.71 -82.38 -13.63
N ASN A 50 -1.57 -83.03 -13.40
CA ASN A 50 -0.28 -82.37 -13.24
C ASN A 50 0.09 -81.52 -14.47
N ALA A 51 -0.18 -82.03 -15.68
CA ALA A 51 0.03 -81.28 -16.91
C ALA A 51 -0.89 -80.05 -17.01
N PHE A 52 -2.17 -80.20 -16.63
CA PHE A 52 -3.13 -79.10 -16.60
C PHE A 52 -2.73 -78.03 -15.57
N ASP A 53 -2.37 -78.41 -14.35
CA ASP A 53 -1.97 -77.48 -13.28
C ASP A 53 -0.69 -76.72 -13.66
N ASN A 54 0.30 -77.42 -14.24
CA ASN A 54 1.52 -76.79 -14.75
C ASN A 54 1.20 -75.80 -15.89
N ALA A 55 0.30 -76.14 -16.82
CA ALA A 55 -0.11 -75.24 -17.89
C ALA A 55 -0.86 -74.00 -17.35
N SER A 56 -1.77 -74.19 -16.40
CA SER A 56 -2.52 -73.11 -15.75
C SER A 56 -1.63 -72.15 -14.96
N SER A 57 -0.66 -72.70 -14.19
CA SER A 57 0.33 -71.88 -13.48
C SER A 57 1.22 -71.11 -14.45
N THR A 58 1.64 -71.71 -15.57
CA THR A 58 2.43 -71.03 -16.60
C THR A 58 1.64 -69.89 -17.24
N ALA A 59 0.36 -70.10 -17.54
CA ALA A 59 -0.52 -69.06 -18.08
C ALA A 59 -0.65 -67.88 -17.10
N THR A 60 -0.78 -68.16 -15.80
CA THR A 60 -0.82 -67.13 -14.75
C THR A 60 0.49 -66.34 -14.67
N ASP A 61 1.65 -67.02 -14.64
CA ASP A 61 2.96 -66.38 -14.62
C ASP A 61 3.19 -65.52 -15.88
N ALA A 62 2.70 -65.95 -17.05
CA ALA A 62 2.76 -65.17 -18.28
C ALA A 62 1.95 -63.87 -18.20
N VAL A 63 0.74 -63.91 -17.62
CA VAL A 63 -0.08 -62.72 -17.38
C VAL A 63 0.61 -61.76 -16.41
N LEU A 64 1.19 -62.26 -15.31
CA LEU A 64 1.96 -61.44 -14.37
C LEU A 64 3.17 -60.78 -15.03
N ALA A 65 3.91 -61.52 -15.87
CA ALA A 65 5.04 -60.99 -16.62
C ALA A 65 4.63 -59.88 -17.60
N MET A 66 3.46 -60.01 -18.24
CA MET A 66 2.89 -58.92 -19.05
C MET A 66 2.55 -57.70 -18.19
N GLY A 67 1.96 -57.92 -17.00
CA GLY A 67 1.68 -56.86 -16.03
C GLY A 67 2.93 -56.09 -15.62
N TYR A 68 4.00 -56.79 -15.21
CA TYR A 68 5.26 -56.15 -14.85
C TYR A 68 5.89 -55.36 -15.99
N ARG A 69 5.83 -55.88 -17.23
CA ARG A 69 6.29 -55.16 -18.41
C ARG A 69 5.54 -53.85 -18.63
N ASN A 70 4.21 -53.88 -18.48
CA ASN A 70 3.38 -52.69 -18.62
C ASN A 70 3.69 -51.65 -17.53
N SER A 71 3.85 -52.09 -16.27
CA SER A 71 4.25 -51.21 -15.17
C SER A 71 5.63 -50.59 -15.39
N ALA A 72 6.60 -51.38 -15.90
CA ALA A 72 7.92 -50.86 -16.25
C ALA A 72 7.85 -49.81 -17.37
N GLY A 73 7.00 -50.02 -18.38
CA GLY A 73 6.75 -49.05 -19.45
C GLY A 73 6.14 -47.74 -18.94
N GLN A 74 5.18 -47.81 -18.01
CA GLN A 74 4.59 -46.63 -17.38
C GLN A 74 5.63 -45.85 -16.57
N SER A 75 6.44 -46.54 -15.76
CA SER A 75 7.53 -45.90 -15.01
C SER A 75 8.54 -45.22 -15.92
N ALA A 76 8.87 -45.82 -17.07
CA ALA A 76 9.75 -45.20 -18.06
C ALA A 76 9.12 -43.93 -18.68
N ALA A 77 7.83 -43.96 -19.00
CA ALA A 77 7.12 -42.78 -19.51
C ALA A 77 7.09 -41.64 -18.49
N SER A 78 6.75 -41.92 -17.23
CA SER A 78 6.78 -40.93 -16.15
C SER A 78 8.16 -40.34 -15.92
N ALA A 79 9.23 -41.14 -16.06
CA ALA A 79 10.61 -40.64 -15.96
C ALA A 79 10.96 -39.66 -17.08
N ILE A 80 10.47 -39.89 -18.31
CA ILE A 80 10.67 -38.98 -19.45
C ILE A 80 9.93 -37.65 -19.21
N GLU A 81 8.69 -37.69 -18.73
CA GLU A 81 7.91 -36.49 -18.40
C GLU A 81 8.57 -35.68 -17.28
N ALA A 82 9.05 -36.36 -16.23
CA ALA A 82 9.79 -35.73 -15.14
C ALA A 82 11.08 -35.05 -15.65
N ALA A 83 11.82 -35.68 -16.58
CA ALA A 83 13.01 -35.09 -17.19
C ALA A 83 12.70 -33.86 -18.05
N SER A 84 11.61 -33.90 -18.83
CA SER A 84 11.13 -32.75 -19.61
C SER A 84 10.73 -31.57 -18.70
N THR A 85 10.02 -31.89 -17.61
CA THR A 85 9.65 -30.91 -16.57
C THR A 85 10.89 -30.30 -15.92
N ALA A 86 11.87 -31.12 -15.54
CA ALA A 86 13.13 -30.66 -14.95
C ALA A 86 13.89 -29.71 -15.89
N THR A 87 13.92 -30.02 -17.19
CA THR A 87 14.54 -29.18 -18.23
C THR A 87 13.84 -27.82 -18.33
N THR A 88 12.51 -27.83 -18.33
CA THR A 88 11.68 -26.61 -18.35
C THR A 88 11.94 -25.76 -17.10
N GLN A 89 11.96 -26.37 -15.92
CA GLN A 89 12.20 -25.66 -14.66
C GLN A 89 13.62 -25.09 -14.58
N ALA A 90 14.62 -25.77 -15.13
CA ALA A 90 15.98 -25.22 -15.25
C ALA A 90 16.00 -23.95 -16.13
N GLY A 91 15.26 -23.94 -17.24
CA GLY A 91 15.09 -22.75 -18.10
C GLY A 91 14.37 -21.59 -17.39
N ASN A 92 13.30 -21.89 -16.66
CA ASN A 92 12.55 -20.91 -15.87
C ASN A 92 13.41 -20.29 -14.76
N ALA A 93 14.24 -21.10 -14.09
CA ALA A 93 15.16 -20.63 -13.06
C ALA A 93 16.24 -19.71 -13.65
N SER A 94 16.82 -20.06 -14.81
CA SER A 94 17.79 -19.21 -15.52
C SER A 94 17.18 -17.86 -15.93
N THR A 95 15.96 -17.87 -16.47
CA THR A 95 15.25 -16.65 -16.85
C THR A 95 14.96 -15.77 -15.64
N SER A 96 14.48 -16.36 -14.55
CA SER A 96 14.21 -15.65 -13.29
C SER A 96 15.47 -15.00 -12.72
N ALA A 97 16.62 -15.69 -12.79
CA ALA A 97 17.91 -15.15 -12.36
C ALA A 97 18.32 -13.92 -13.20
N GLY A 98 18.14 -13.99 -14.53
CA GLY A 98 18.41 -12.85 -15.41
C GLY A 98 17.49 -11.65 -15.15
N GLN A 99 16.20 -11.89 -14.90
CA GLN A 99 15.25 -10.82 -14.55
C GLN A 99 15.57 -10.15 -13.21
N ALA A 100 16.01 -10.93 -12.22
CA ALA A 100 16.43 -10.40 -10.93
C ALA A 100 17.69 -9.52 -11.06
N GLU A 101 18.66 -9.95 -11.84
CA GLU A 101 19.88 -9.18 -12.11
C GLU A 101 19.57 -7.87 -12.87
N ASN A 102 18.71 -7.93 -13.89
CA ASN A 102 18.23 -6.72 -14.58
C ASN A 102 17.53 -5.77 -13.62
N SER A 103 16.66 -6.27 -12.73
CA SER A 103 15.98 -5.43 -11.74
C SER A 103 16.95 -4.76 -10.77
N ARG A 104 18.00 -5.48 -10.33
CA ARG A 104 19.07 -4.95 -9.48
C ARG A 104 19.86 -3.85 -10.21
N ILE A 105 20.19 -4.05 -11.48
CA ILE A 105 20.85 -3.05 -12.32
C ILE A 105 19.96 -1.81 -12.47
N GLU A 106 18.70 -1.97 -12.85
CA GLU A 106 17.75 -0.87 -13.03
C GLU A 106 17.58 -0.04 -11.74
N ALA A 107 17.47 -0.69 -10.59
CA ALA A 107 17.43 0.00 -9.29
C ALA A 107 18.75 0.76 -9.01
N SER A 108 19.89 0.15 -9.31
CA SER A 108 21.22 0.76 -9.16
C SER A 108 21.43 1.96 -10.08
N ARG A 109 20.76 2.02 -11.23
CA ARG A 109 20.80 3.20 -12.14
C ARG A 109 20.06 4.40 -11.57
N LEU A 110 18.99 4.17 -10.79
CA LEU A 110 18.21 5.23 -10.17
C LEU A 110 18.76 5.65 -8.79
N ASN A 111 19.45 4.76 -8.08
CA ASN A 111 20.10 5.09 -6.82
C ASN A 111 21.62 4.91 -6.93
N LEU A 112 22.30 6.04 -7.09
CA LEU A 112 23.75 6.11 -7.28
C LEU A 112 24.54 6.06 -5.96
N GLY A 113 23.84 6.06 -4.82
CA GLY A 113 24.42 6.03 -3.48
C GLY A 113 25.03 7.36 -3.04
N ALA A 114 25.97 7.29 -2.10
CA ALA A 114 26.66 8.47 -1.57
C ALA A 114 27.85 8.87 -2.43
N LYS A 115 28.00 10.16 -2.75
CA LYS A 115 29.10 10.72 -3.54
C LYS A 115 29.50 12.10 -3.01
N ALA A 116 30.78 12.44 -3.09
CA ALA A 116 31.29 13.76 -2.71
C ALA A 116 31.17 14.82 -3.81
N ALA A 117 30.90 14.39 -5.05
CA ALA A 117 30.70 15.24 -6.21
C ALA A 117 29.57 14.68 -7.08
N ALA A 118 28.95 15.56 -7.86
CA ALA A 118 27.88 15.23 -8.79
C ALA A 118 28.34 14.20 -9.84
N PRO A 119 27.72 13.00 -9.91
CA PRO A 119 28.00 12.04 -10.97
C PRO A 119 27.62 12.58 -12.33
N THR A 120 28.34 12.17 -13.37
CA THR A 120 28.02 12.46 -14.77
C THR A 120 27.46 11.24 -15.52
N VAL A 121 27.65 10.05 -14.95
CA VAL A 121 27.17 8.76 -15.43
C VAL A 121 26.58 7.96 -14.26
N ASP A 122 25.77 6.95 -14.56
CA ASP A 122 25.23 6.04 -13.56
C ASP A 122 26.26 4.98 -13.10
N ASN A 123 25.81 4.06 -12.24
CA ASN A 123 26.66 3.01 -11.69
C ASN A 123 27.11 1.95 -12.71
N GLN A 124 26.56 1.99 -13.94
CA GLN A 124 26.92 1.12 -15.05
C GLN A 124 27.82 1.86 -16.06
N GLY A 125 28.13 3.13 -15.81
CA GLY A 125 28.92 3.96 -16.72
C GLY A 125 28.11 4.57 -17.87
N GLU A 126 26.78 4.43 -17.83
CA GLU A 126 25.87 4.91 -18.86
C GLU A 126 25.32 6.30 -18.52
N ALA A 127 24.64 6.94 -19.47
CA ALA A 127 24.03 8.25 -19.25
C ALA A 127 23.00 8.22 -18.10
N LEU A 128 22.97 9.30 -17.31
CA LEU A 128 22.04 9.46 -16.20
C LEU A 128 20.59 9.49 -16.68
N ARG A 129 19.72 8.77 -15.96
CA ARG A 129 18.28 8.76 -16.21
C ARG A 129 17.59 9.81 -15.35
N THR A 130 16.59 10.47 -15.90
CA THR A 130 15.72 11.39 -15.14
C THR A 130 15.16 10.66 -13.92
N GLY A 131 15.25 11.29 -12.75
CA GLY A 131 14.88 10.70 -11.47
C GLY A 131 15.98 9.90 -10.78
N ALA A 132 17.17 9.73 -11.40
CA ALA A 132 18.32 9.20 -10.69
C ALA A 132 18.67 10.08 -9.49
N THR A 133 19.12 9.47 -8.40
CA THR A 133 19.38 10.12 -7.12
C THR A 133 20.75 9.73 -6.58
N TYR A 134 21.38 10.67 -5.87
CA TYR A 134 22.56 10.38 -5.07
C TYR A 134 22.53 11.21 -3.77
N PHE A 135 23.21 10.74 -2.74
CA PHE A 135 23.41 11.50 -1.52
C PHE A 135 24.73 12.27 -1.63
N ASP A 136 24.66 13.60 -1.65
CA ASP A 136 25.81 14.48 -1.68
C ASP A 136 26.41 14.60 -0.28
N THR A 137 27.56 13.98 -0.07
CA THR A 137 28.22 13.95 1.25
C THR A 137 28.87 15.28 1.62
N THR A 138 29.18 16.13 0.64
CA THR A 138 29.76 17.45 0.88
C THR A 138 28.69 18.44 1.31
N LEU A 139 27.50 18.35 0.70
CA LEU A 139 26.36 19.19 1.03
C LEU A 139 25.40 18.58 2.06
N ASN A 140 25.65 17.32 2.46
CA ASN A 140 24.83 16.54 3.40
C ASN A 140 23.34 16.47 3.01
N LYS A 141 23.04 16.23 1.72
CA LYS A 141 21.66 16.20 1.20
C LYS A 141 21.47 15.25 0.02
N TRP A 142 20.24 14.82 -0.21
CA TRP A 142 19.85 14.10 -1.43
C TRP A 142 19.80 15.05 -2.63
N ARG A 143 20.24 14.57 -3.79
CA ARG A 143 20.16 15.25 -5.10
C ARG A 143 19.43 14.35 -6.09
N ALA A 144 18.68 14.94 -7.00
CA ALA A 144 17.96 14.23 -8.06
C ALA A 144 18.30 14.80 -9.44
N TRP A 145 18.44 13.93 -10.44
CA TRP A 145 18.72 14.32 -11.83
C TRP A 145 17.43 14.68 -12.56
N SER A 146 17.34 15.91 -13.05
CA SER A 146 16.14 16.40 -13.77
C SER A 146 16.09 16.01 -15.25
N GLY A 147 17.16 15.39 -15.78
CA GLY A 147 17.40 15.24 -17.22
C GLY A 147 18.39 16.26 -17.78
N ALA A 148 18.59 17.39 -17.09
CA ALA A 148 19.51 18.45 -17.51
C ALA A 148 20.54 18.84 -16.43
N GLY A 149 20.21 18.64 -15.15
CA GLY A 149 21.09 19.00 -14.03
C GLY A 149 20.66 18.34 -12.72
N TRP A 150 21.56 18.40 -11.73
CA TRP A 150 21.27 17.94 -10.37
C TRP A 150 20.51 19.00 -9.58
N VAL A 151 19.29 18.67 -9.16
CA VAL A 151 18.42 19.53 -8.37
C VAL A 151 18.24 18.99 -6.95
N ASP A 152 17.73 19.82 -6.05
CA ASP A 152 17.32 19.40 -4.71
C ASP A 152 15.86 18.91 -4.77
N PRO A 153 15.57 17.62 -4.51
CA PRO A 153 14.20 17.10 -4.61
C PRO A 153 13.31 17.59 -3.45
N LEU A 154 13.92 17.98 -2.32
CA LEU A 154 13.26 18.54 -1.14
C LEU A 154 14.16 19.63 -0.57
N ASN A 155 13.74 20.90 -0.61
CA ASN A 155 14.49 22.00 -0.03
C ASN A 155 14.03 22.25 1.42
N VAL A 156 14.77 21.74 2.40
CA VAL A 156 14.46 21.82 3.85
C VAL A 156 15.28 22.87 4.60
N THR A 157 16.17 23.60 3.93
CA THR A 157 17.11 24.55 4.57
C THR A 157 16.89 26.01 4.11
N GLY A 158 15.93 26.26 3.22
CA GLY A 158 15.57 27.60 2.72
C GLY A 158 14.12 27.99 3.02
N ALA A 159 13.75 29.19 2.57
CA ALA A 159 12.34 29.60 2.53
C ALA A 159 11.52 28.55 1.77
N VAL A 160 10.28 28.36 2.20
CA VAL A 160 9.37 27.44 1.54
C VAL A 160 9.19 27.89 0.10
N SER A 161 9.71 27.11 -0.85
CA SER A 161 9.66 27.41 -2.29
C SER A 161 8.41 26.84 -2.96
N THR A 162 7.69 25.96 -2.26
CA THR A 162 6.38 25.44 -2.69
C THR A 162 5.43 25.17 -1.52
N VAL A 163 4.17 25.60 -1.59
CA VAL A 163 3.08 25.24 -0.66
C VAL A 163 1.80 25.01 -1.46
N ASN A 164 1.11 23.88 -1.27
CA ASN A 164 -0.19 23.59 -1.90
C ASN A 164 -0.22 23.88 -3.42
N GLY A 165 0.84 23.48 -4.15
CA GLY A 165 0.94 23.69 -5.60
C GLY A 165 1.35 25.10 -6.03
N LYS A 166 1.47 26.06 -5.10
CA LYS A 166 2.14 27.35 -5.37
C LYS A 166 3.64 27.12 -5.38
N SER A 167 4.35 27.76 -6.30
CA SER A 167 5.81 27.70 -6.42
C SER A 167 6.40 29.06 -6.76
N GLY A 168 7.63 29.32 -6.34
CA GLY A 168 8.35 30.56 -6.64
C GLY A 168 9.37 30.95 -5.57
N PRO A 169 10.21 31.96 -5.83
CA PRO A 169 11.15 32.50 -4.84
C PRO A 169 10.41 33.09 -3.62
N ASP A 170 9.21 33.63 -3.85
CA ASP A 170 8.28 34.09 -2.81
C ASP A 170 6.96 33.34 -2.95
N VAL A 171 6.69 32.39 -2.06
CA VAL A 171 5.38 31.72 -2.03
C VAL A 171 4.35 32.68 -1.45
N VAL A 172 3.54 33.29 -2.33
CA VAL A 172 2.43 34.16 -1.93
C VAL A 172 1.29 33.29 -1.40
N LEU A 173 1.07 33.33 -0.09
CA LEU A 173 -0.06 32.66 0.56
C LEU A 173 -1.28 33.58 0.58
N ALA A 174 -2.40 33.11 0.04
CA ALA A 174 -3.70 33.74 0.20
C ALA A 174 -4.29 33.40 1.58
N PRO A 175 -5.26 34.17 2.10
CA PRO A 175 -5.93 33.86 3.37
C PRO A 175 -6.51 32.43 3.42
N ALA A 176 -6.98 31.90 2.28
CA ALA A 176 -7.47 30.52 2.18
C ALA A 176 -6.39 29.45 2.39
N ASP A 177 -5.10 29.79 2.18
CA ASP A 177 -3.99 28.85 2.34
C ASP A 177 -3.56 28.67 3.79
N VAL A 178 -3.80 29.68 4.64
CA VAL A 178 -3.32 29.73 6.03
C VAL A 178 -4.45 29.69 7.06
N GLY A 179 -5.69 30.00 6.64
CA GLY A 179 -6.79 30.16 7.58
C GLY A 179 -6.51 31.29 8.58
N ALA A 180 -6.63 31.00 9.88
CA ALA A 180 -6.13 31.90 10.92
C ALA A 180 -4.62 31.74 11.05
N LEU A 181 -3.87 32.83 11.20
CA LEU A 181 -2.44 32.79 11.48
C LEU A 181 -2.22 32.68 13.01
N PRO A 182 -1.90 31.50 13.59
CA PRO A 182 -1.61 31.36 15.01
C PRO A 182 -0.18 31.84 15.31
N ALA A 183 0.06 33.15 15.21
CA ALA A 183 1.36 33.72 15.55
C ALA A 183 1.47 33.93 17.08
N ALA A 184 2.21 33.06 17.76
CA ALA A 184 2.60 33.26 19.16
C ALA A 184 3.95 34.00 19.20
N GLY A 185 3.94 35.31 18.96
CA GLY A 185 5.17 36.12 18.96
C GLY A 185 5.04 37.44 18.22
N ALA A 186 6.16 38.15 18.09
CA ALA A 186 6.21 39.38 17.31
C ALA A 186 5.99 39.08 15.82
N VAL A 187 4.99 39.74 15.23
CA VAL A 187 4.77 39.73 13.78
C VAL A 187 5.42 40.98 13.21
N ALA A 188 6.54 40.82 12.50
CA ALA A 188 7.18 41.90 11.78
C ALA A 188 6.61 41.98 10.35
N VAL A 189 5.91 43.07 10.03
CA VAL A 189 5.38 43.33 8.69
C VAL A 189 6.15 44.49 8.06
N THR A 190 6.96 44.21 7.04
CA THR A 190 7.74 45.23 6.31
C THR A 190 6.86 46.08 5.37
N GLY A 191 5.66 45.59 5.03
CA GLY A 191 4.69 46.26 4.15
C GLY A 191 3.54 46.96 4.87
N SER A 192 2.62 47.53 4.09
CA SER A 192 1.41 48.18 4.64
C SER A 192 0.42 47.15 5.19
N VAL A 193 -0.01 47.31 6.44
CA VAL A 193 -1.16 46.59 7.00
C VAL A 193 -2.43 47.38 6.68
N ARG A 194 -3.42 46.72 6.05
CA ARG A 194 -4.69 47.35 5.65
C ARG A 194 -5.84 46.61 6.31
N ALA A 195 -6.80 47.37 6.83
CA ALA A 195 -8.08 46.86 7.31
C ALA A 195 -9.21 47.51 6.48
N PRO A 196 -10.29 46.78 6.17
CA PRO A 196 -11.45 47.38 5.52
C PRO A 196 -12.10 48.43 6.43
N ARG A 197 -12.70 49.47 5.82
CA ARG A 197 -13.57 50.40 6.53
C ARG A 197 -14.93 49.75 6.74
N VAL A 198 -15.26 49.41 7.98
CA VAL A 198 -16.46 48.66 8.34
C VAL A 198 -17.63 49.60 8.65
N ALA A 199 -18.77 49.40 7.99
CA ALA A 199 -19.97 50.17 8.29
C ALA A 199 -20.66 49.65 9.57
N VAL A 200 -20.94 50.55 10.50
CA VAL A 200 -21.70 50.24 11.72
C VAL A 200 -23.19 50.32 11.39
N GLN A 201 -23.86 49.19 11.28
CA GLN A 201 -25.25 49.13 10.79
C GLN A 201 -26.25 49.67 11.82
N ALA A 202 -26.15 49.25 13.08
CA ALA A 202 -26.99 49.72 14.18
C ALA A 202 -26.22 50.72 15.06
N LEU A 203 -26.32 50.61 16.38
CA LEU A 203 -25.55 51.43 17.33
C LEU A 203 -24.48 50.63 18.09
N ALA A 204 -24.49 49.29 17.95
CA ALA A 204 -23.45 48.43 18.48
C ALA A 204 -22.29 48.32 17.48
N ILE A 205 -21.09 48.66 17.93
CA ILE A 205 -19.85 48.49 17.19
C ILE A 205 -19.28 47.12 17.57
N ASP A 206 -19.25 46.19 16.62
CA ASP A 206 -18.76 44.84 16.82
C ASP A 206 -17.24 44.79 16.61
N CYS A 207 -16.49 44.69 17.71
CA CYS A 207 -15.02 44.71 17.69
C CYS A 207 -14.40 43.51 16.97
N SER A 208 -15.18 42.44 16.73
CA SER A 208 -14.70 41.27 15.98
C SER A 208 -14.62 41.51 14.46
N THR A 209 -15.26 42.58 13.98
CA THR A 209 -15.41 42.82 12.53
C THR A 209 -14.33 43.71 11.91
N GLY A 210 -13.52 44.39 12.74
CA GLY A 210 -12.42 45.22 12.25
C GLY A 210 -11.90 46.19 13.31
N ASN A 211 -11.04 47.13 12.90
CA ASN A 211 -10.46 48.17 13.75
C ASN A 211 -10.73 49.60 13.21
N TYR A 212 -11.37 49.71 12.04
CA TYR A 212 -11.72 50.99 11.42
C TYR A 212 -13.18 50.99 11.01
N PHE A 213 -13.96 51.86 11.62
CA PHE A 213 -15.41 51.88 11.51
C PHE A 213 -15.93 53.18 10.92
N ALA A 214 -17.19 53.14 10.49
CA ALA A 214 -17.90 54.28 9.95
C ALA A 214 -19.37 54.28 10.36
N LYS A 215 -19.90 55.44 10.74
CA LYS A 215 -21.33 55.60 11.05
C LYS A 215 -21.87 56.95 10.58
N THR A 216 -23.09 56.94 10.04
CA THR A 216 -23.88 58.17 9.90
C THR A 216 -24.87 58.25 11.06
N ILE A 217 -24.91 59.39 11.74
CA ILE A 217 -25.82 59.65 12.86
C ILE A 217 -26.73 60.82 12.50
N ALA A 218 -28.04 60.60 12.52
CA ALA A 218 -29.07 61.57 12.15
C ALA A 218 -30.22 61.66 13.20
N ALA A 219 -29.95 61.22 14.42
CA ALA A 219 -30.84 61.28 15.58
C ALA A 219 -30.03 61.02 16.86
N ASN A 220 -30.64 61.26 18.03
CA ASN A 220 -30.05 60.91 19.32
C ASN A 220 -29.66 59.42 19.32
N SER A 221 -28.38 59.14 19.53
CA SER A 221 -27.79 57.81 19.32
C SER A 221 -26.85 57.47 20.46
N THR A 222 -27.13 56.36 21.16
CA THR A 222 -26.23 55.80 22.18
C THR A 222 -25.47 54.64 21.57
N LEU A 223 -24.17 54.84 21.32
CA LEU A 223 -23.30 53.79 20.80
C LEU A 223 -22.92 52.80 21.91
N THR A 224 -22.72 51.54 21.54
CA THR A 224 -22.20 50.49 22.42
C THR A 224 -21.07 49.73 21.75
N PHE A 225 -20.23 49.09 22.56
CA PHE A 225 -19.14 48.23 22.06
C PHE A 225 -19.47 46.78 22.38
N GLY A 226 -19.45 45.92 21.35
CA GLY A 226 -19.73 44.49 21.45
C GLY A 226 -18.54 43.65 21.03
N SER A 227 -18.55 42.36 21.40
CA SER A 227 -17.52 41.37 21.04
C SER A 227 -16.09 41.84 21.32
N VAL A 228 -15.88 42.59 22.40
CA VAL A 228 -14.58 43.14 22.77
C VAL A 228 -13.63 41.97 23.07
N PRO A 229 -12.38 41.99 22.56
CA PRO A 229 -11.40 40.96 22.90
C PRO A 229 -11.26 40.79 24.42
N ALA A 230 -11.19 39.55 24.89
CA ALA A 230 -11.15 39.24 26.31
C ALA A 230 -9.93 39.88 27.02
N ALA A 231 -10.07 40.14 28.32
CA ALA A 231 -9.04 40.74 29.15
C ALA A 231 -7.68 40.03 28.99
N GLY A 232 -6.59 40.82 28.97
CA GLY A 232 -5.25 40.36 28.61
C GLY A 232 -4.88 40.63 27.14
N ASN A 233 -5.85 40.98 26.29
CA ASN A 233 -5.62 41.46 24.93
C ASN A 233 -5.88 42.97 24.85
N ALA A 234 -4.94 43.71 24.26
CA ALA A 234 -5.16 45.11 23.91
C ALA A 234 -5.91 45.20 22.59
N TYR A 235 -6.86 46.14 22.51
CA TYR A 235 -7.60 46.42 21.29
C TYR A 235 -7.75 47.93 21.09
N GLY A 236 -7.56 48.36 19.84
CA GLY A 236 -7.71 49.74 19.43
C GLY A 236 -8.58 49.84 18.19
N MET A 237 -9.46 50.83 18.16
CA MET A 237 -10.27 51.13 16.98
C MET A 237 -10.36 52.62 16.71
N SER A 238 -10.63 52.97 15.46
CA SER A 238 -11.04 54.30 15.03
C SER A 238 -12.43 54.25 14.40
N ILE A 239 -13.24 55.29 14.59
CA ILE A 239 -14.53 55.43 13.92
C ILE A 239 -14.69 56.83 13.33
N ASP A 240 -15.05 56.88 12.04
CA ASP A 240 -15.52 58.10 11.38
C ASP A 240 -17.03 58.22 11.56
N VAL A 241 -17.48 59.36 12.07
CA VAL A 241 -18.90 59.66 12.26
C VAL A 241 -19.30 60.86 11.41
N THR A 242 -20.20 60.63 10.46
CA THR A 242 -20.93 61.70 9.76
C THR A 242 -22.12 62.11 10.62
N HIS A 243 -22.01 63.25 11.30
CA HIS A 243 -23.00 63.69 12.28
C HIS A 243 -23.93 64.73 11.66
N THR A 244 -25.14 64.31 11.29
CA THR A 244 -26.14 65.15 10.63
C THR A 244 -27.00 65.90 11.65
N SER A 245 -27.42 65.23 12.72
CA SER A 245 -28.27 65.80 13.78
C SER A 245 -28.27 64.92 15.04
N GLY A 246 -28.89 65.41 16.12
CA GLY A 246 -29.02 64.71 17.40
C GLY A 246 -27.77 64.72 18.28
N VAL A 247 -27.83 64.03 19.41
CA VAL A 247 -26.73 63.89 20.38
C VAL A 247 -26.12 62.49 20.27
N ILE A 248 -24.78 62.43 20.28
CA ILE A 248 -24.03 61.16 20.31
C ILE A 248 -23.65 60.87 21.76
N THR A 249 -24.15 59.77 22.29
CA THR A 249 -23.86 59.30 23.65
C THR A 249 -22.97 58.06 23.59
N TRP A 250 -21.98 58.00 24.47
CA TRP A 250 -21.03 56.89 24.56
C TRP A 250 -21.28 56.07 25.84
N PRO A 251 -20.84 54.80 25.89
CA PRO A 251 -20.91 53.99 27.11
C PRO A 251 -20.17 54.65 28.27
N THR A 252 -20.61 54.42 29.50
CA THR A 252 -19.95 54.92 30.72
C THR A 252 -18.56 54.36 30.96
N SER A 253 -18.22 53.24 30.28
CA SER A 253 -16.88 52.66 30.23
C SER A 253 -15.89 53.53 29.45
N VAL A 254 -16.36 54.45 28.60
CA VAL A 254 -15.50 55.43 27.91
C VAL A 254 -15.09 56.53 28.87
N LYS A 255 -13.78 56.69 29.02
CA LYS A 255 -13.14 57.78 29.77
C LYS A 255 -12.53 58.77 28.79
N TRP A 256 -13.06 59.99 28.83
CA TRP A 256 -12.58 61.11 28.04
C TRP A 256 -11.55 61.93 28.80
N PRO A 257 -10.68 62.70 28.12
CA PRO A 257 -9.82 63.66 28.78
C PRO A 257 -10.63 64.65 29.63
N GLY A 258 -10.29 64.78 30.92
CA GLY A 258 -11.00 65.65 31.86
C GLY A 258 -12.41 65.18 32.22
N ASP A 259 -12.74 63.91 32.00
CA ASP A 259 -14.04 63.27 32.30
C ASP A 259 -15.25 63.93 31.61
N ALA A 260 -15.02 64.71 30.56
CA ALA A 260 -16.06 65.36 29.76
C ALA A 260 -16.05 64.84 28.33
N ALA A 261 -17.21 64.43 27.82
CA ALA A 261 -17.35 64.03 26.42
C ALA A 261 -17.04 65.22 25.48
N PRO A 262 -16.47 64.98 24.28
CA PRO A 262 -16.16 66.03 23.33
C PRO A 262 -17.40 66.82 22.91
N THR A 263 -17.27 68.14 22.78
CA THR A 263 -18.32 68.98 22.21
C THR A 263 -18.38 68.80 20.69
N LEU A 264 -19.53 68.35 20.19
CA LEU A 264 -19.75 68.02 18.78
C LEU A 264 -20.76 68.98 18.15
N THR A 265 -20.47 69.46 16.96
CA THR A 265 -21.39 70.26 16.13
C THR A 265 -22.02 69.36 15.09
N ALA A 266 -23.35 69.36 15.02
CA ALA A 266 -24.09 68.69 13.94
C ALA A 266 -23.79 69.34 12.57
N GLY A 267 -23.93 68.57 11.49
CA GLY A 267 -23.54 68.95 10.14
C GLY A 267 -22.03 68.85 9.88
N LYS A 268 -21.28 68.13 10.71
CA LYS A 268 -19.82 67.95 10.60
C LYS A 268 -19.44 66.46 10.62
N VAL A 269 -18.19 66.19 10.26
CA VAL A 269 -17.57 64.88 10.40
C VAL A 269 -16.65 64.87 11.62
N HIS A 270 -16.70 63.79 12.40
CA HIS A 270 -15.87 63.58 13.58
C HIS A 270 -15.14 62.25 13.47
N LYS A 271 -13.92 62.18 13.99
CA LYS A 271 -13.18 60.93 14.15
C LYS A 271 -12.93 60.66 15.62
N PHE A 272 -13.22 59.45 16.06
CA PHE A 272 -12.94 59.01 17.43
C PHE A 272 -11.96 57.85 17.41
N LEU A 273 -11.11 57.81 18.43
CA LEU A 273 -10.18 56.74 18.69
C LEU A 273 -10.49 56.16 20.06
N PHE A 274 -10.54 54.84 20.14
CA PHE A 274 -10.80 54.11 21.37
C PHE A 274 -9.78 53.01 21.57
N THR A 275 -9.24 52.90 22.77
CA THR A 275 -8.37 51.78 23.15
C THR A 275 -8.80 51.17 24.48
N THR A 276 -8.64 49.86 24.60
CA THR A 276 -8.86 49.08 25.83
C THR A 276 -7.79 48.00 25.95
N SER A 277 -7.54 47.55 27.18
CA SER A 277 -6.67 46.41 27.48
C SER A 277 -7.27 45.46 28.52
N ASP A 278 -8.50 45.74 28.98
CA ASP A 278 -9.13 45.09 30.12
C ASP A 278 -10.49 44.44 29.75
N GLY A 279 -10.63 44.00 28.50
CA GLY A 279 -11.87 43.38 28.04
C GLY A 279 -13.02 44.36 27.83
N GLY A 280 -12.74 45.65 27.72
CA GLY A 280 -13.73 46.69 27.51
C GLY A 280 -14.40 47.22 28.78
N VAL A 281 -13.88 46.85 29.96
CA VAL A 281 -14.28 47.45 31.24
C VAL A 281 -13.98 48.95 31.22
N THR A 282 -12.81 49.32 30.68
CA THR A 282 -12.41 50.72 30.51
C THR A 282 -11.94 50.98 29.09
N TRP A 283 -12.43 52.07 28.51
CA TRP A 283 -11.99 52.58 27.22
C TRP A 283 -11.36 53.97 27.37
N ARG A 284 -10.19 54.18 26.77
CA ARG A 284 -9.58 55.50 26.61
C ARG A 284 -10.08 56.08 25.30
N GLY A 285 -10.87 57.15 25.38
CA GLY A 285 -11.42 57.85 24.22
C GLY A 285 -10.60 59.09 23.86
N ALA A 286 -10.40 59.31 22.57
CA ALA A 286 -9.91 60.57 22.01
C ALA A 286 -10.77 60.96 20.80
N ALA A 287 -10.87 62.27 20.53
CA ALA A 287 -11.72 62.80 19.47
C ALA A 287 -11.01 63.87 18.66
N LEU A 288 -11.25 63.82 17.36
CA LEU A 288 -10.89 64.78 16.34
C LEU A 288 -12.24 65.29 15.79
N SER A 289 -12.73 66.40 16.34
CA SER A 289 -14.10 66.86 16.14
C SER A 289 -14.21 68.02 15.15
N ASN A 290 -15.40 68.17 14.55
CA ASN A 290 -15.86 69.34 13.79
C ASN A 290 -15.15 69.59 12.46
N TYR A 291 -14.72 68.53 11.76
CA TYR A 291 -14.17 68.65 10.41
C TYR A 291 -15.24 69.05 9.40
N ALA A 292 -14.83 69.83 8.39
CA ALA A 292 -15.66 70.11 7.24
C ALA A 292 -16.03 68.79 6.53
N SER A 293 -17.25 68.72 6.03
CA SER A 293 -17.79 67.61 5.24
C SER A 293 -17.13 67.52 3.87
#